data_AF-A0A524JFD6-F1
#
_entry.id   AF-A0A524JFD6-F1
#
_cell.length_a   1.000
_cell.length_b   1.000
_cell.length_c   1.000
_cell.angle_alpha   90.00
_cell.angle_beta   90.00
_cell.angle_gamma   90.00
#
_symmetry.space_group_name_H-M   'P 1'
#
loop_
_entity.id
_entity.type
_entity.pdbx_description
1 polymer ?
#
loop_
_entity_poly.entity_id
_entity_poly.type
_entity_poly.pdbx_seq_one_letter_code
_entity_poly.pdbx_strand_id
1 'polypeptide(L)'
;MPGAVTSGVEVTNISQHGFWLLLDDRELFLPFEEFPWFKRAPVEAIVALERPRPSHLYWPELDVDLSVDSIEHPDRYPLKASS
;
A
#
# COMPACT_ATOMS: atom_id res chain seq x y z
N MET A 1 20.64 18.12 7.93
CA MET A 1 19.43 17.31 7.76
C MET A 1 19.08 17.29 6.28
N PRO A 2 19.19 16.16 5.58
CA PRO A 2 18.60 16.04 4.26
C PRO A 2 17.22 15.43 4.42
N GLY A 3 16.18 16.20 4.07
CA GLY A 3 14.94 15.61 3.56
C GLY A 3 15.32 14.85 2.30
N ALA A 4 15.45 13.53 2.43
CA ALA A 4 15.89 12.69 1.34
C ALA A 4 14.76 12.63 0.32
N VAL A 5 14.99 13.25 -0.84
CA VAL A 5 14.20 13.05 -2.04
C VAL A 5 14.45 11.62 -2.52
N THR A 6 13.85 10.62 -1.87
CA THR A 6 13.93 9.22 -2.29
C THR A 6 12.73 8.47 -1.75
N SER A 7 11.58 8.64 -2.37
CA SER A 7 10.61 7.57 -2.35
C SER A 7 10.00 7.50 -3.73
N GLY A 8 10.42 6.52 -4.53
CA GLY A 8 9.68 6.13 -5.74
C GLY A 8 8.32 5.51 -5.40
N VAL A 9 7.81 5.73 -4.17
CA VAL A 9 6.48 5.34 -3.75
C VAL A 9 5.84 6.40 -2.84
N GLU A 10 4.58 6.74 -3.07
CA GLU A 10 3.82 7.67 -2.23
C GLU A 10 2.33 7.33 -2.25
N VAL A 11 1.62 7.53 -1.14
CA VAL A 11 0.14 7.48 -1.12
C VAL A 11 -0.40 8.83 -1.58
N THR A 12 -1.10 8.86 -2.72
CA THR A 12 -1.54 10.11 -3.36
C THR A 12 -2.95 10.53 -2.98
N ASN A 13 -3.83 9.57 -2.67
CA ASN A 13 -5.22 9.86 -2.31
C ASN A 13 -5.84 8.71 -1.50
N ILE A 14 -6.69 9.03 -0.53
CA ILE A 14 -7.44 8.05 0.27
C ILE A 14 -8.94 8.36 0.14
N SER A 15 -9.72 7.32 -0.12
CA SER A 15 -11.18 7.39 -0.30
C SER A 15 -11.89 6.35 0.56
N GLN A 16 -13.22 6.37 0.56
CA GLN A 16 -14.03 5.35 1.24
C GLN A 16 -13.87 3.93 0.67
N HIS A 17 -13.37 3.78 -0.55
CA HIS A 17 -13.26 2.50 -1.26
C HIS A 17 -11.85 1.90 -1.19
N GLY A 18 -10.84 2.69 -0.83
CA GLY A 18 -9.44 2.32 -0.96
C GLY A 18 -8.56 3.56 -1.12
N PHE A 19 -7.30 3.36 -1.46
CA PHE A 19 -6.34 4.44 -1.65
C PHE A 19 -5.48 4.21 -2.90
N TRP A 20 -4.92 5.32 -3.38
CA TRP A 20 -4.02 5.37 -4.52
C TRP A 20 -2.59 5.50 -4.06
N LEU A 21 -1.70 4.85 -4.80
CA LEU A 21 -0.28 4.81 -4.56
C LEU A 21 0.44 5.09 -5.88
N LEU A 22 1.31 6.10 -5.90
CA LEU A 22 2.20 6.38 -7.01
C LEU A 22 3.48 5.58 -6.79
N LEU A 23 3.78 4.62 -7.66
CA LEU A 23 4.98 3.77 -7.63
C LEU A 23 5.75 3.93 -8.95
N ASP A 24 7.00 4.40 -8.93
CA ASP A 24 7.84 4.56 -10.13
C ASP A 24 7.08 5.19 -11.32
N ASP A 25 6.35 6.28 -11.09
CA ASP A 25 5.53 7.01 -12.08
C ASP A 25 4.23 6.32 -12.57
N ARG A 26 3.81 5.22 -11.93
CA ARG A 26 2.48 4.62 -12.18
C ARG A 26 1.59 4.65 -10.94
N GLU A 27 0.30 4.87 -11.14
CA GLU A 27 -0.68 4.80 -10.07
C GLU A 27 -1.24 3.38 -9.92
N LEU A 28 -1.24 2.89 -8.68
CA LEU A 28 -1.85 1.64 -8.26
C LEU A 28 -2.97 1.94 -7.28
N PHE A 29 -4.13 1.30 -7.47
CA PHE A 29 -5.26 1.41 -6.56
C PHE A 29 -5.31 0.19 -5.65
N LEU A 30 -5.42 0.42 -4.34
CA LEU A 30 -5.58 -0.62 -3.34
C LEU A 30 -7.00 -0.56 -2.77
N PRO A 31 -7.95 -1.36 -3.29
CA PRO A 31 -9.32 -1.40 -2.78
C PRO A 31 -9.37 -2.05 -1.39
N PHE A 32 -10.14 -1.47 -0.48
CA PHE A 32 -10.37 -2.03 0.85
C PHE A 32 -11.16 -3.35 0.84
N GLU A 33 -11.78 -3.71 -0.28
CA GLU A 33 -12.40 -5.02 -0.46
C GLU A 33 -11.36 -6.13 -0.56
N GLU A 34 -10.24 -5.86 -1.23
CA GLU A 34 -9.12 -6.81 -1.36
C GLU A 34 -8.14 -6.68 -0.20
N PHE A 35 -7.93 -5.47 0.32
CA PHE A 35 -7.00 -5.16 1.41
C PHE A 35 -7.73 -4.62 2.66
N PRO A 36 -8.54 -5.45 3.35
CA PRO A 36 -9.48 -4.98 4.37
C PRO A 36 -8.83 -4.42 5.64
N TRP A 37 -7.57 -4.78 5.92
CA TRP A 37 -6.81 -4.25 7.07
C TRP A 37 -6.61 -2.73 7.00
N PHE A 38 -6.55 -2.14 5.81
CA PHE A 38 -6.45 -0.68 5.67
C PHE A 38 -7.78 0.05 5.92
N LYS A 39 -8.93 -0.63 5.85
CA LYS A 39 -10.26 0.00 5.93
C LYS A 39 -10.50 0.77 7.24
N ARG A 40 -9.83 0.37 8.33
CA ARG A 40 -9.95 1.00 9.65
C ARG A 40 -8.60 1.50 10.18
N ALA A 41 -7.57 1.50 9.34
CA ALA A 41 -6.27 2.01 9.71
C ALA A 41 -6.31 3.55 9.85
N PRO A 42 -5.60 4.13 10.82
CA PRO A 42 -5.39 5.58 10.87
C PRO A 42 -4.74 6.09 9.59
N VAL A 43 -5.07 7.31 9.17
CA VAL A 43 -4.52 7.88 7.94
C VAL A 43 -3.00 8.00 8.04
N GLU A 44 -2.49 8.40 9.21
CA GLU A 44 -1.05 8.48 9.51
C GLU A 44 -0.34 7.15 9.27
N ALA A 45 -0.97 6.04 9.66
CA ALA A 45 -0.41 4.70 9.46
C ALA A 45 -0.45 4.26 7.99
N ILE A 46 -1.45 4.69 7.21
CA ILE A 46 -1.55 4.40 5.76
C ILE A 46 -0.49 5.20 4.98
N VAL A 47 -0.24 6.46 5.34
CA VAL A 47 0.75 7.29 4.63
C VAL A 47 2.18 7.01 5.08
N ALA A 48 2.39 6.35 6.22
CA ALA A 48 3.69 5.85 6.72
C ALA A 48 4.19 4.62 5.93
N LEU A 49 4.17 4.73 4.61
CA LEU A 49 4.62 3.68 3.69
C LEU A 49 6.15 3.71 3.53
N GLU A 50 6.75 2.52 3.60
CA GLU A 50 8.14 2.26 3.27
C GLU A 50 8.27 1.33 2.06
N ARG A 51 9.36 1.50 1.30
CA ARG A 51 9.72 0.59 0.20
C ARG A 51 11.11 0.01 0.44
N PRO A 52 11.22 -1.04 1.27
CA PRO A 52 12.52 -1.64 1.58
C PRO A 52 13.17 -2.29 0.36
N ARG A 53 12.37 -2.72 -0.63
CA ARG A 53 12.84 -3.31 -1.89
C ARG A 53 11.98 -2.84 -3.06
N PRO A 54 12.51 -2.81 -4.30
CA PRO A 54 11.71 -2.41 -5.46
C PRO A 54 10.39 -3.17 -5.63
N SER A 55 10.34 -4.44 -5.22
CA SER A 55 9.17 -5.31 -5.36
C SER A 55 8.30 -5.43 -4.10
N HIS A 56 8.65 -4.78 -2.98
CA HIS A 56 7.92 -4.89 -1.71
C HIS A 56 7.64 -3.53 -1.09
N LEU A 57 6.42 -3.41 -0.60
CA LEU A 57 5.88 -2.28 0.13
C LEU A 57 5.61 -2.72 1.58
N TYR A 58 5.94 -1.86 2.53
CA TYR A 58 5.81 -2.17 3.94
C TYR A 58 5.16 -1.00 4.67
N TRP A 59 4.15 -1.29 5.49
CA TRP A 59 3.51 -0.35 6.40
C TRP A 59 3.87 -0.76 7.84
N PRO A 60 4.91 -0.15 8.46
CA PRO A 60 5.42 -0.58 9.76
C PRO A 60 4.39 -0.48 10.88
N GLU A 61 3.57 0.57 10.88
CA GLU A 61 2.54 0.78 11.92
C GLU A 61 1.40 -0.23 11.85
N LEU A 62 1.17 -0.82 10.68
CA LEU A 62 0.09 -1.79 10.43
C LEU A 62 0.61 -3.23 10.45
N ASP A 63 1.93 -3.42 10.47
CA ASP A 63 2.60 -4.72 10.28
C ASP A 63 2.14 -5.42 8.98
N VAL A 64 2.01 -4.63 7.90
CA VAL A 64 1.55 -5.11 6.58
C VAL A 64 2.71 -5.06 5.59
N ASP A 65 3.04 -6.22 5.00
CA ASP A 65 3.95 -6.34 3.85
C ASP A 65 3.15 -6.78 2.62
N LEU A 66 3.33 -6.07 1.50
CA LEU A 66 2.73 -6.41 0.22
C LEU A 66 3.79 -6.45 -0.88
N SER A 67 3.74 -7.50 -1.71
CA SER A 67 4.48 -7.49 -2.96
C SER A 67 3.74 -6.63 -3.99
N VAL A 68 4.48 -5.94 -4.85
CA VAL A 68 3.88 -5.16 -5.95
C VAL A 68 3.05 -6.07 -6.87
N ASP A 69 3.51 -7.30 -7.12
CA ASP A 69 2.79 -8.29 -7.93
C ASP A 69 1.42 -8.66 -7.33
N SER A 70 1.31 -8.70 -5.99
CA SER A 70 0.03 -8.98 -5.33
C SER A 70 -1.01 -7.86 -5.46
N ILE A 71 -0.55 -6.63 -5.70
CA ILE A 71 -1.42 -5.47 -5.95
C ILE A 71 -1.85 -5.42 -7.42
N GLU A 72 -0.94 -5.77 -8.34
CA GLU A 72 -1.22 -5.77 -9.79
C GLU A 72 -2.02 -6.99 -10.23
N HIS A 73 -1.90 -8.11 -9.52
CA HIS A 73 -2.54 -9.39 -9.82
C HIS A 73 -3.18 -10.02 -8.57
N PRO A 74 -4.18 -9.36 -7.95
CA PRO A 74 -4.80 -9.84 -6.71
C PRO A 74 -5.47 -11.21 -6.87
N ASP A 75 -5.90 -11.57 -8.08
CA ASP A 75 -6.48 -12.88 -8.42
C ASP A 75 -5.51 -14.06 -8.19
N ARG A 76 -4.20 -13.82 -8.30
CA ARG A 76 -3.16 -14.84 -8.04
C ARG A 76 -2.90 -15.05 -6.56
N TYR A 77 -3.32 -14.09 -5.74
CA TYR A 77 -3.08 -14.06 -4.31
C TYR A 77 -4.41 -13.86 -3.58
N PRO A 78 -5.36 -14.80 -3.67
CA PRO A 78 -6.63 -14.66 -2.99
C PRO A 78 -6.38 -14.55 -1.48
N LEU A 79 -6.47 -13.32 -0.98
CA LEU A 79 -6.36 -13.00 0.42
C LEU A 79 -7.57 -13.63 1.10
N LYS A 80 -7.37 -14.79 1.73
CA LYS A 80 -8.40 -15.45 2.51
C LYS A 80 -8.68 -14.58 3.74
N ALA A 81 -9.57 -13.61 3.60
CA ALA A 81 -10.28 -13.03 4.72
C ALA A 81 -11.10 -14.17 5.33
N SER A 82 -10.55 -14.84 6.34
CA SER A 82 -11.34 -15.77 7.15
C SER A 82 -12.47 -14.95 7.77
N SER A 83 -13.70 -15.30 7.37
CA SER A 83 -14.95 -14.70 7.84
C SER A 83 -15.14 -14.87 9.33
#